data_AF-A0A7C9H6R0-F1
#
_entry.id   AF-A0A7C9H6R0-F1
#
_cell.length_a   1.000
_cell.length_b   1.000
_cell.length_c   1.000
_cell.angle_alpha   90.00
_cell.angle_beta   90.00
_cell.angle_gamma   90.00
#
_symmetry.space_group_name_H-M   'P 1'
#
loop_
_entity.id
_entity.type
_entity.pdbx_description
1 polymer ?
#
loop_
_entity_poly.entity_id
_entity_poly.type
_entity_poly.pdbx_seq_one_letter_code
_entity_poly.pdbx_strand_id
1 'polypeptide(L)' 'MMNLSEFLGNWDGNTLVFIKTHTDKVFSGKIADVSADVAGRYCIPKAGVKHNKGIMYITVYDKFKEVE' A
#
# COMPACT_ATOMS: atom_id res chain seq x y z
N MET A 1 9.92 -1.70 -8.84
CA MET A 1 9.02 -1.36 -7.72
C MET A 1 7.90 -0.53 -8.28
N MET A 2 6.67 -0.68 -7.79
CA MET A 2 5.49 0.06 -8.30
C MET A 2 5.08 1.12 -7.28
N ASN A 3 4.63 2.29 -7.72
CA ASN A 3 4.08 3.30 -6.82
C ASN A 3 2.79 2.80 -6.18
N LEU A 4 2.64 2.96 -4.85
CA LEU A 4 1.43 2.55 -4.15
C LEU A 4 0.19 3.32 -4.65
N SER A 5 0.31 4.61 -4.96
CA SER A 5 -0.82 5.41 -5.46
C SER A 5 -1.31 4.91 -6.83
N GLU A 6 -0.40 4.65 -7.77
CA GLU A 6 -0.77 4.10 -9.08
C GLU A 6 -1.39 2.71 -8.95
N PHE A 7 -0.86 1.87 -8.05
CA PHE A 7 -1.41 0.56 -7.79
C PHE A 7 -2.84 0.66 -7.27
N LEU A 8 -3.08 1.44 -6.22
CA LEU A 8 -4.40 1.61 -5.61
C LEU A 8 -5.43 2.17 -6.59
N GLY A 9 -5.02 3.05 -7.50
CA GLY A 9 -5.88 3.61 -8.55
C GLY A 9 -6.46 2.57 -9.52
N ASN A 10 -5.90 1.36 -9.58
CA ASN A 10 -6.40 0.27 -10.42
C ASN A 10 -7.48 -0.60 -9.73
N TRP A 11 -7.84 -0.31 -8.47
CA TRP A 11 -8.74 -1.13 -7.69
C TRP A 11 -10.01 -0.37 -7.26
N ASP A 12 -11.06 -1.12 -6.95
CA ASP A 12 -12.31 -0.55 -6.46
C ASP A 12 -12.08 0.17 -5.12
N GLY A 13 -12.62 1.38 -5.00
CA GLY A 13 -12.44 2.25 -3.84
C GLY A 13 -12.96 1.65 -2.53
N ASN A 14 -13.92 0.71 -2.56
CA ASN A 14 -14.44 0.02 -1.38
C ASN A 14 -13.63 -1.23 -1.00
N THR A 15 -12.64 -1.62 -1.80
CA THR A 15 -11.74 -2.74 -1.47
C THR A 15 -11.08 -2.49 -0.12
N LEU A 16 -11.13 -3.47 0.77
CA LEU A 16 -10.44 -3.41 2.05
C LEU A 16 -8.96 -3.69 1.88
N VAL A 17 -8.13 -2.80 2.41
CA VAL A 17 -6.68 -2.87 2.33
C VAL A 17 -6.03 -2.73 3.70
N PHE A 18 -4.94 -3.46 3.87
CA PHE A 18 -4.03 -3.36 5.00
C PHE A 18 -2.64 -3.06 4.46
N ILE A 19 -2.17 -1.84 4.70
CA ILE A 19 -0.88 -1.35 4.19
C ILE A 19 0.09 -1.28 5.37
N LYS A 20 1.25 -1.92 5.22
CA LYS A 20 2.29 -1.91 6.24
C LYS A 20 3.68 -1.77 5.62
N THR A 21 4.60 -1.17 6.35
CA THR A 21 6.03 -1.36 6.11
C THR A 21 6.49 -2.70 6.69
N HIS A 22 7.79 -2.94 6.71
CA HIS A 22 8.36 -4.14 7.34
C HIS A 22 8.14 -4.17 8.86
N THR A 23 8.02 -3.00 9.47
CA THR A 23 7.99 -2.80 10.92
C THR A 23 6.69 -2.19 11.41
N ASP A 24 6.02 -1.37 10.59
CA ASP A 24 4.93 -0.51 11.05
C ASP A 24 3.66 -0.65 10.20
N LYS A 25 2.51 -0.54 10.86
CA LYS A 25 1.23 -0.40 10.18
C LYS A 25 1.11 1.03 9.64
N VAL A 26 0.92 1.16 8.34
CA VAL A 26 0.73 2.46 7.67
C VAL A 26 -0.76 2.81 7.62
N PHE A 27 -1.60 1.84 7.25
CA PHE A 27 -3.03 2.08 7.05
C PHE A 27 -3.86 0.80 7.14
N SER A 28 -5.11 0.90 7.59
CA SER A 28 -6.12 -0.15 7.40
C SER A 28 -7.49 0.47 7.18
N GLY A 29 -8.16 0.10 6.10
CA GLY A 29 -9.45 0.68 5.74
C GLY A 29 -9.77 0.36 4.29
N LYS A 30 -10.59 1.19 3.65
CA LYS A 30 -10.87 1.05 2.22
C LYS A 30 -9.82 1.81 1.40
N ILE A 31 -9.72 1.49 0.11
CA ILE A 31 -8.83 2.21 -0.81
C ILE A 31 -9.19 3.70 -0.90
N ALA A 32 -10.48 4.02 -0.95
CA ALA A 32 -10.97 5.41 -1.01
C ALA A 32 -10.57 6.25 0.22
N ASP A 33 -10.25 5.60 1.34
CA ASP A 33 -9.83 6.24 2.57
C ASP A 33 -8.31 6.53 2.59
N VAL A 34 -7.54 5.99 1.64
CA VAL A 34 -6.10 6.22 1.54
C VAL A 34 -5.84 7.54 0.82
N SER A 35 -5.25 8.51 1.53
CA SER A 35 -4.83 9.78 0.91
C SER A 35 -3.74 9.56 -0.14
N ALA A 36 -3.86 10.25 -1.28
CA ALA A 36 -2.86 10.25 -2.35
C ALA A 36 -1.48 10.70 -1.86
N ASP A 37 -1.40 11.64 -0.91
CA ASP A 37 -0.14 12.08 -0.31
C ASP A 37 0.54 10.97 0.48
N VAL A 38 -0.23 10.19 1.23
CA VAL A 38 0.28 9.04 1.99
C VAL A 38 0.71 7.96 1.01
N ALA A 39 -0.13 7.60 0.03
CA ALA A 39 0.19 6.59 -0.97
C ALA A 39 1.41 6.96 -1.82
N GLY A 40 1.58 8.24 -2.15
CA GLY A 40 2.69 8.75 -2.93
C GLY A 40 4.07 8.55 -2.30
N ARG A 41 4.14 8.38 -0.97
CA ARG A 41 5.40 8.15 -0.22
C ARG A 41 5.90 6.72 -0.29
N TYR A 42 5.08 5.78 -0.76
CA TYR A 42 5.39 4.36 -0.66
C TYR A 42 5.51 3.66 -2.01
N CYS A 43 6.39 2.66 -2.03
CA CYS A 43 6.60 1.76 -3.15
C CYS A 43 6.25 0.32 -2.76
N ILE A 44 5.61 -0.39 -3.68
CA ILE A 44 5.31 -1.82 -3.56
C ILE A 44 6.44 -2.62 -4.22
N PRO A 45 7.09 -3.55 -3.49
CA PRO A 45 8.03 -4.51 -4.07
C PRO A 45 7.29 -5.54 -4.93
N LYS A 46 8.01 -6.23 -5.82
CA LYS A 46 7.43 -7.13 -6.83
C LYS A 46 6.54 -8.26 -6.27
N ALA A 47 6.74 -8.65 -5.00
CA ALA A 47 5.94 -9.65 -4.27
C ALA A 47 5.20 -9.08 -3.05
N GLY A 48 5.02 -7.76 -2.98
CA GLY A 48 4.49 -7.06 -1.79
C GLY A 48 3.00 -7.19 -1.57
N VAL A 49 2.25 -7.85 -2.46
CA VAL A 49 0.79 -7.90 -2.42
C VAL A 49 0.32 -9.32 -2.16
N LYS A 50 -0.54 -9.49 -1.16
CA LYS A 50 -1.25 -10.75 -0.88
C LYS A 50 -2.74 -10.47 -0.77
N HIS A 51 -3.56 -11.38 -1.27
CA HIS A 51 -5.01 -11.28 -1.14
C HIS A 51 -5.52 -12.44 -0.26
N ASN A 52 -6.29 -12.14 0.79
CA ASN A 52 -6.81 -13.14 1.71
C ASN A 52 -8.19 -12.73 2.23
N LYS A 53 -9.19 -13.60 2.07
CA LYS A 53 -10.58 -13.41 2.55
C LYS A 53 -11.18 -12.04 2.17
N GLY A 54 -10.92 -11.55 0.95
CA GLY A 54 -11.44 -10.27 0.47
C GLY A 54 -10.71 -9.02 1.00
N ILE A 55 -9.59 -9.20 1.71
CA ILE A 55 -8.72 -8.12 2.18
C ILE A 55 -7.39 -8.21 1.44
N MET A 56 -6.94 -7.07 0.93
CA MET A 56 -5.63 -6.94 0.30
C MET A 56 -4.58 -6.51 1.33
N TYR A 57 -3.51 -7.29 1.44
CA TYR A 57 -2.38 -7.01 2.30
C TYR A 57 -1.23 -6.52 1.43
N ILE A 58 -0.81 -5.28 1.67
CA ILE A 58 0.21 -4.60 0.87
C ILE A 58 1.38 -4.29 1.81
N THR A 59 2.52 -4.89 1.52
CA THR A 59 3.79 -4.56 2.15
C THR A 59 4.48 -3.53 1.27
N VAL A 60 4.89 -2.42 1.85
CA VAL A 60 5.52 -1.30 1.14
C VAL A 60 6.85 -0.90 1.77
N TYR A 61 7.63 -0.12 1.03
CA TYR A 61 8.79 0.59 1.52
C TYR A 61 8.62 2.08 1.33
N ASP A 62 9.16 2.86 2.25
CA ASP A 62 9.23 4.30 2.14
C ASP A 62 10.20 4.66 1.01
N LYS A 63 9.74 5.47 0.05
CA LYS A 63 10.57 5.94 -1.06
C LYS A 63 11.68 6.89 -0.60
N PHE A 64 11.48 7.55 0.53
CA PHE A 64 12.35 8.61 1.05
C PHE A 64 13.28 8.15 2.16
N LYS A 65 13.10 6.91 2.65
CA LYS A 65 14.15 6.27 3.44
C LYS A 65 15.09 5.56 2.47
N GLU A 66 16.16 6.26 2.09
CA GLU A 66 17.33 5.59 1.53
C GLU A 66 17.73 4.45 2.47
N VAL A 67 17.97 3.28 1.90
CA VAL A 67 18.57 2.16 2.62
C VAL A 67 20.01 2.60 2.91
N GLU A 68 20.26 3.10 4.13
CA GLU A 68 21.62 3.18 4.70
C GLU A 68 22.27 1.79 4.75
#